data_AF-A0A2B4FBE2-F1
#
_entry.id   AF-A0A2B4FBE2-F1
#
_cell.length_a   1.000
_cell.length_b   1.000
_cell.length_c   1.000
_cell.angle_alpha   90.00
_cell.angle_beta   90.00
_cell.angle_gamma   90.00
#
_symmetry.space_group_name_H-M   'P 1'
#
loop_
_entity.id
_entity.type
_entity.pdbx_description
1 polymer ?
#
loop_
_entity_poly.entity_id
_entity_poly.type
_entity_poly.pdbx_seq_one_letter_code
_entity_poly.pdbx_strand_id
1 'polypeptide(L)'
;MLDLFENNSWKKTNIFFAVIIVFITTFALMYAELLGDFGAFTAWSYLTIGGGLSLILLVGYDKAKSFFRQMNKGSWKWIFISIILGYLVSLLFVGIGTLMNTPLAENAGFEEPDTTLPLWIEFLDYSMKFFSLIGEEVITAAIAVIVFYFASKKFDSATSWVISAIISAIIFGLMHYTTYDGNIFQCVFVIGIGRLPFTYAWRKTGSLWGGIWAHVIYDVSLLVLTYLG
;
A
#
# COMPACT_ATOMS: atom_id res chain seq x y z
N MET A 1 -5.22 4.56 -17.97
CA MET A 1 -4.36 5.48 -17.19
C MET A 1 -3.79 6.63 -18.02
N LEU A 2 -3.52 6.48 -19.33
CA LEU A 2 -3.09 7.62 -20.15
C LEU A 2 -4.13 8.76 -20.17
N ASP A 3 -5.42 8.38 -20.19
CA ASP A 3 -6.61 9.23 -20.03
C ASP A 3 -6.66 10.03 -18.72
N LEU A 4 -5.96 9.59 -17.68
CA LEU A 4 -5.87 10.33 -16.41
C LEU A 4 -5.12 11.66 -16.60
N PHE A 5 -4.18 11.71 -17.54
CA PHE A 5 -3.30 12.85 -17.75
C PHE A 5 -3.75 13.75 -18.90
N GLU A 6 -4.96 13.63 -19.43
CA GLU A 6 -5.49 14.58 -20.41
C GLU A 6 -6.18 15.75 -19.68
N ASN A 7 -5.88 17.00 -20.08
CA ASN A 7 -6.38 18.29 -19.53
C ASN A 7 -5.86 18.83 -18.19
N ASN A 8 -4.58 19.22 -18.11
CA ASN A 8 -4.14 20.18 -17.09
C ASN A 8 -2.88 20.93 -17.57
N SER A 9 -2.90 22.26 -17.58
CA SER A 9 -1.76 23.11 -17.95
C SER A 9 -0.65 23.14 -16.88
N TRP A 10 -0.96 22.74 -15.65
CA TRP A 10 -0.06 22.76 -14.48
C TRP A 10 0.58 21.41 -14.16
N LYS A 11 0.53 20.43 -15.08
CA LYS A 11 0.92 19.02 -14.81
C LYS A 11 2.29 18.84 -14.17
N LYS A 12 3.33 19.52 -14.67
CA LYS A 12 4.70 19.33 -14.14
C LYS A 12 4.82 19.85 -12.70
N THR A 13 4.23 21.01 -12.42
CA THR A 13 4.18 21.61 -11.10
C THR A 13 3.40 20.74 -10.11
N ASN A 14 2.24 20.23 -10.52
CA ASN A 14 1.44 19.35 -9.68
C ASN A 14 2.14 18.02 -9.37
N ILE A 15 2.81 17.41 -10.36
CA ILE A 15 3.60 16.19 -10.15
C ILE A 15 4.74 16.45 -9.16
N PHE A 16 5.43 17.59 -9.28
CA PHE A 16 6.49 17.96 -8.34
C PHE A 16 5.97 18.05 -6.90
N PHE A 17 4.86 18.74 -6.68
CA PHE A 17 4.25 18.81 -5.34
C PHE A 17 3.73 17.46 -4.85
N ALA A 18 3.15 16.64 -5.72
CA ALA A 18 2.71 15.29 -5.35
C ALA A 18 3.90 14.41 -4.91
N VAL A 19 5.05 14.50 -5.59
CA VAL A 19 6.28 13.79 -5.17
C VAL A 19 6.75 14.27 -3.80
N ILE A 20 6.72 15.58 -3.53
CA ILE A 20 7.08 16.13 -2.21
C ILE A 20 6.14 15.62 -1.14
N ILE A 21 4.82 15.63 -1.37
CA ILE A 21 3.84 15.14 -0.41
C ILE A 21 4.07 13.65 -0.13
N VAL A 22 4.23 12.83 -1.17
CA VAL A 22 4.57 11.41 -1.01
C VAL A 22 5.80 11.26 -0.13
N PHE A 23 6.90 11.96 -0.43
CA PHE A 23 8.14 11.86 0.35
C PHE A 23 7.95 12.25 1.82
N ILE A 24 7.30 13.38 2.09
CA ILE A 24 7.03 13.85 3.46
C ILE A 24 6.14 12.84 4.20
N THR A 25 5.09 12.35 3.54
CA THR A 25 4.17 11.36 4.12
C THR A 25 4.86 10.05 4.45
N THR A 26 5.72 9.55 3.55
CA THR A 26 6.50 8.32 3.81
C THR A 26 7.50 8.52 4.94
N PHE A 27 8.15 9.68 5.02
CA PHE A 27 9.08 10.01 6.09
C PHE A 27 8.35 10.13 7.44
N ALA A 28 7.21 10.83 7.46
CA ALA A 28 6.42 11.02 8.67
C ALA A 28 5.87 9.69 9.22
N LEU A 29 5.53 8.73 8.35
CA LEU A 29 5.15 7.39 8.78
C LEU A 29 6.35 6.65 9.41
N MET A 30 7.48 6.59 8.70
CA MET A 30 8.67 5.85 9.14
C MET A 30 9.22 6.34 10.48
N TYR A 31 9.07 7.64 10.74
CA TYR A 31 9.62 8.32 11.91
C TYR A 31 8.54 9.03 12.74
N ALA A 32 7.35 8.42 12.84
CA ALA A 32 6.23 9.00 13.57
C ALA A 32 6.58 9.33 15.03
N GLU A 33 7.46 8.54 15.66
CA GLU A 33 7.95 8.76 17.02
C GLU A 33 8.77 10.06 17.18
N LEU A 34 9.44 10.54 16.12
CA LEU A 34 10.14 11.83 16.16
C LEU A 34 9.17 13.02 16.30
N LEU A 35 7.89 12.81 15.99
CA LEU A 35 6.81 13.77 16.17
C LEU A 35 6.13 13.64 17.55
N GLY A 36 6.70 12.82 18.45
CA GLY A 36 6.20 12.55 19.80
C GLY A 36 4.93 11.69 19.82
N ASP A 37 4.26 11.62 20.98
CA ASP A 37 3.06 10.80 21.19
C ASP A 37 1.93 11.15 20.21
N PHE A 38 1.78 12.45 19.88
CA PHE A 38 0.82 12.90 18.88
C PHE A 38 1.14 12.32 17.49
N GLY A 39 2.41 12.26 17.15
CA GLY A 39 2.92 11.64 15.93
C GLY A 39 2.53 10.18 15.81
N ALA A 40 2.95 9.39 16.80
CA ALA A 40 2.63 7.97 16.89
C ALA A 40 1.11 7.72 16.85
N PHE A 41 0.34 8.48 17.62
CA PHE A 41 -1.12 8.33 17.66
C PHE A 41 -1.82 8.67 16.33
N THR A 42 -1.27 9.59 15.53
CA THR A 42 -1.91 10.02 14.27
C THR A 42 -1.39 9.32 13.03
N ALA A 43 -0.38 8.46 13.16
CA ALA A 43 0.31 7.80 12.05
C ALA A 43 -0.63 7.02 11.11
N TRP A 44 -1.69 6.40 11.65
CA TRP A 44 -2.70 5.67 10.87
C TRP A 44 -3.36 6.51 9.75
N SER A 45 -3.36 7.84 9.89
CA SER A 45 -4.02 8.76 8.95
C SER A 45 -3.09 9.29 7.84
N TYR A 46 -1.77 9.22 8.04
CA TYR A 46 -0.80 9.94 7.22
C TYR A 46 -0.83 9.51 5.76
N LEU A 47 -0.87 8.19 5.52
CA LEU A 47 -0.89 7.65 4.16
C LEU A 47 -2.18 7.96 3.41
N THR A 48 -3.32 7.91 4.11
CA THR A 48 -4.63 8.27 3.53
C THR A 48 -4.68 9.73 3.11
N ILE A 49 -4.26 10.64 4.00
CA ILE A 49 -4.26 12.08 3.74
C ILE A 49 -3.24 12.43 2.65
N GLY A 50 -1.98 12.01 2.82
CA GLY A 50 -0.90 12.33 1.89
C GLY A 50 -1.07 11.70 0.51
N GLY A 51 -1.46 10.43 0.47
CA GLY A 51 -1.76 9.72 -0.78
C GLY A 51 -2.99 10.33 -1.48
N GLY A 52 -4.04 10.66 -0.73
CA GLY A 52 -5.24 11.29 -1.27
C GLY A 52 -4.97 12.66 -1.88
N LEU A 53 -4.25 13.53 -1.15
CA LEU A 53 -3.82 14.84 -1.65
C LEU A 53 -2.94 14.70 -2.90
N SER A 54 -2.02 13.74 -2.90
CA SER A 54 -1.16 13.45 -4.05
C SER A 54 -1.97 13.02 -5.27
N LEU A 55 -2.94 12.10 -5.12
CA LEU A 55 -3.83 11.70 -6.22
C LEU A 55 -4.65 12.89 -6.75
N ILE A 56 -5.20 13.73 -5.87
CA ILE A 56 -5.96 14.91 -6.28
C ILE A 56 -5.09 15.88 -7.09
N LEU A 57 -3.84 16.13 -6.68
CA LEU A 57 -2.92 16.97 -7.45
C LEU A 57 -2.59 16.37 -8.81
N LEU A 58 -2.39 15.05 -8.88
CA LEU A 58 -1.97 14.34 -10.08
C LEU A 58 -3.07 14.27 -11.15
N VAL A 59 -4.30 13.92 -10.75
CA VAL A 59 -5.38 13.61 -11.69
C VAL A 59 -6.62 14.51 -11.56
N GLY A 60 -6.68 15.37 -10.54
CA GLY A 60 -7.84 16.18 -10.21
C GLY A 60 -8.85 15.43 -9.33
N TYR A 61 -9.68 16.17 -8.59
CA TYR A 61 -10.61 15.62 -7.61
C TYR A 61 -11.60 14.59 -8.19
N ASP A 62 -12.22 14.91 -9.33
CA ASP A 62 -13.22 14.02 -9.94
C ASP A 62 -12.60 12.71 -10.44
N LYS A 63 -11.42 12.79 -11.07
CA LYS A 63 -10.71 11.58 -11.48
C LYS A 63 -10.18 10.81 -10.28
N ALA A 64 -9.70 11.47 -9.22
CA ALA A 64 -9.27 10.81 -7.99
C ALA A 64 -10.42 10.02 -7.35
N LYS A 65 -11.63 10.59 -7.29
CA LYS A 65 -12.84 9.85 -6.86
C LYS A 65 -13.12 8.61 -7.69
N SER A 66 -12.85 8.67 -9.00
CA SER A 66 -13.08 7.53 -9.90
C SER A 66 -12.24 6.30 -9.53
N PHE A 67 -11.12 6.45 -8.81
CA PHE A 67 -10.35 5.31 -8.28
C PHE A 67 -11.18 4.50 -7.28
N PHE A 68 -12.12 5.13 -6.56
CA PHE A 68 -12.97 4.51 -5.54
C PHE A 68 -14.38 4.20 -6.04
N ARG A 69 -14.60 4.18 -7.36
CA ARG A 69 -15.88 3.76 -7.93
C ARG A 69 -16.21 2.33 -7.54
N GLN A 70 -17.47 1.93 -7.67
CA GLN A 70 -17.87 0.55 -7.44
C GLN A 70 -17.08 -0.41 -8.35
N MET A 71 -16.70 -1.56 -7.81
CA MET A 71 -16.00 -2.60 -8.57
C MET A 71 -16.88 -3.15 -9.70
N ASN A 72 -16.25 -3.61 -10.77
CA ASN A 72 -16.94 -4.29 -11.87
C ASN A 72 -17.72 -5.52 -11.35
N LYS A 73 -18.94 -5.75 -11.86
CA LYS A 73 -19.76 -6.91 -11.47
C LYS A 73 -18.99 -8.22 -11.70
N GLY A 74 -19.03 -9.12 -10.70
CA GLY A 74 -18.35 -10.42 -10.78
C GLY A 74 -16.83 -10.37 -10.61
N SER A 75 -16.24 -9.23 -10.22
CA SER A 75 -14.79 -9.11 -10.05
C SER A 75 -14.24 -9.65 -8.73
N TRP A 76 -15.09 -10.09 -7.79
CA TRP A 76 -14.68 -10.65 -6.50
C TRP A 76 -13.72 -11.85 -6.63
N LYS A 77 -13.83 -12.65 -7.70
CA LYS A 77 -12.87 -13.72 -7.98
C LYS A 77 -11.43 -13.24 -8.05
N TRP A 78 -11.19 -12.02 -8.52
CA TRP A 78 -9.85 -11.44 -8.61
C TRP A 78 -9.31 -11.06 -7.23
N ILE A 79 -10.16 -10.71 -6.28
CA ILE A 79 -9.78 -10.48 -4.88
C ILE A 79 -9.30 -11.80 -4.29
N PHE A 80 -10.09 -12.88 -4.40
CA PHE A 80 -9.71 -14.20 -3.91
C PHE A 80 -8.41 -14.73 -4.54
N ILE A 81 -8.26 -14.60 -5.86
CA ILE A 81 -7.01 -14.97 -6.55
C ILE A 81 -5.83 -14.17 -6.01
N SER A 82 -6.02 -12.87 -5.76
CA SER A 82 -4.93 -12.00 -5.31
C SER A 82 -4.51 -12.30 -3.87
N ILE A 83 -5.44 -12.69 -2.99
CA ILE A 83 -5.12 -13.15 -1.64
C ILE A 83 -4.27 -14.42 -1.71
N ILE A 84 -4.69 -15.42 -2.50
CA ILE A 84 -3.93 -16.67 -2.67
C ILE A 84 -2.54 -16.40 -3.24
N LEU A 85 -2.44 -15.55 -4.29
CA LEU A 85 -1.16 -15.17 -4.85
C LEU A 85 -0.30 -14.39 -3.85
N GLY A 86 -0.90 -13.54 -3.02
CA GLY A 86 -0.21 -12.84 -1.92
C GLY A 86 0.48 -13.84 -0.99
N TYR A 87 -0.27 -14.85 -0.52
CA TYR A 87 0.30 -15.92 0.31
C TYR A 87 1.44 -16.66 -0.39
N LEU A 88 1.24 -17.07 -1.64
CA LEU A 88 2.25 -17.82 -2.39
C LEU A 88 3.54 -17.02 -2.60
N VAL A 89 3.42 -15.73 -2.93
CA VAL A 89 4.57 -14.84 -3.12
C VAL A 89 5.30 -14.61 -1.80
N SER A 90 4.56 -14.33 -0.71
CA SER A 90 5.15 -14.14 0.62
C SER A 90 5.88 -15.40 1.09
N LEU A 91 5.25 -16.58 0.99
CA LEU A 91 5.87 -17.85 1.36
C LEU A 91 7.12 -18.16 0.53
N LEU A 92 7.08 -17.86 -0.78
CA LEU A 92 8.24 -18.03 -1.66
C LEU A 92 9.42 -17.19 -1.17
N PHE A 93 9.22 -15.90 -0.90
CA PHE A 93 10.32 -15.02 -0.49
C PHE A 93 10.78 -15.23 0.94
N VAL A 94 9.87 -15.61 1.85
CA VAL A 94 10.25 -16.10 3.19
C VAL A 94 11.15 -17.32 3.06
N GLY A 95 10.76 -18.32 2.25
CA GLY A 95 11.57 -19.51 2.00
C GLY A 95 12.94 -19.23 1.38
N ILE A 96 13.01 -18.31 0.41
CA ILE A 96 14.28 -17.83 -0.16
C ILE A 96 15.14 -17.16 0.92
N GLY A 97 14.55 -16.31 1.75
CA GLY A 97 15.25 -15.65 2.86
C GLY A 97 15.85 -16.66 3.84
N THR A 98 15.09 -17.70 4.20
CA THR A 98 15.57 -18.81 5.04
C THR A 98 16.74 -19.54 4.40
N LEU A 99 16.66 -19.88 3.10
CA LEU A 99 17.77 -20.53 2.37
C LEU A 99 19.02 -19.65 2.29
N MET A 100 18.84 -18.33 2.30
CA MET A 100 19.93 -17.34 2.31
C MET A 100 20.43 -16.99 3.71
N ASN A 101 19.93 -17.63 4.77
CA ASN A 101 20.20 -17.28 6.18
C ASN A 101 19.96 -15.79 6.48
N THR A 102 18.94 -15.19 5.85
CA THR A 102 18.53 -13.81 6.13
C THR A 102 17.49 -13.86 7.26
N PRO A 103 17.82 -13.40 8.48
CA PRO A 103 16.84 -13.36 9.56
C PRO A 103 15.72 -12.39 9.19
N LEU A 104 14.47 -12.78 9.39
CA LEU A 104 13.31 -11.91 9.19
C LEU A 104 12.95 -11.29 10.55
N ALA A 105 12.70 -9.98 10.55
CA ALA A 105 12.19 -9.29 11.72
C ALA A 105 10.73 -9.70 11.98
N GLU A 106 10.35 -9.72 13.26
CA GLU A 106 8.96 -9.92 13.65
C GLU A 106 8.11 -8.77 13.11
N ASN A 107 6.85 -9.08 12.81
CA ASN A 107 5.92 -8.07 12.33
C ASN A 107 5.13 -7.55 13.53
N ALA A 108 5.45 -6.31 13.96
CA ALA A 108 4.77 -5.61 15.04
C ALA A 108 3.25 -5.46 14.83
N GLY A 109 2.75 -5.63 13.60
CA GLY A 109 1.31 -5.63 13.30
C GLY A 109 0.55 -6.89 13.73
N PHE A 110 1.25 -7.98 14.10
CA PHE A 110 0.65 -9.25 14.53
C PHE A 110 0.79 -9.51 16.05
N GLU A 111 1.00 -8.47 16.85
CA GLU A 111 0.97 -8.60 18.32
C GLU A 111 -0.41 -9.08 18.81
N GLU A 112 -0.42 -9.92 19.86
CA GLU A 112 -1.66 -10.42 20.46
C GLU A 112 -2.51 -9.28 21.06
N PRO A 113 -3.85 -9.40 21.05
CA PRO A 113 -4.72 -8.37 21.61
C PRO A 113 -4.47 -8.25 23.11
N ASP A 114 -4.40 -7.03 23.64
CA ASP A 114 -4.22 -6.83 25.07
C ASP A 114 -5.54 -7.10 25.80
N THR A 115 -5.67 -8.31 26.31
CA THR A 115 -6.87 -8.76 27.06
C THR A 115 -7.14 -7.97 28.35
N THR A 116 -6.21 -7.11 28.78
CA THR A 116 -6.42 -6.21 29.92
C THR A 116 -7.16 -4.92 29.55
N LEU A 117 -7.25 -4.59 28.26
CA LEU A 117 -7.93 -3.40 27.77
C LEU A 117 -9.44 -3.62 27.58
N PRO A 118 -10.27 -2.57 27.76
CA PRO A 118 -11.67 -2.62 27.38
C PRO A 118 -11.87 -2.91 25.89
N LEU A 119 -12.88 -3.73 25.55
CA LEU A 119 -13.22 -4.11 24.17
C LEU A 119 -13.38 -2.93 23.20
N TRP A 120 -13.84 -1.77 23.67
CA TRP A 120 -14.01 -0.59 22.81
C TRP A 120 -12.68 0.05 22.40
N ILE A 121 -11.61 -0.12 23.19
CA ILE A 121 -10.26 0.35 22.85
C ILE A 121 -9.70 -0.55 21.75
N GLU A 122 -9.82 -1.87 21.91
CA GLU A 122 -9.47 -2.85 20.86
C GLU A 122 -10.21 -2.57 19.55
N PHE A 123 -11.52 -2.33 19.62
CA PHE A 123 -12.31 -1.98 18.43
C PHE A 123 -11.80 -0.69 17.75
N LEU A 124 -11.37 0.31 18.53
CA LEU A 124 -10.82 1.55 18.00
C LEU A 124 -9.47 1.31 17.32
N ASP A 125 -8.58 0.51 17.93
CA ASP A 125 -7.28 0.15 17.37
C ASP A 125 -7.43 -0.58 16.02
N TYR A 126 -8.26 -1.63 15.96
CA TYR A 126 -8.53 -2.33 14.70
C TYR A 126 -9.16 -1.43 13.64
N SER A 127 -10.01 -0.48 14.05
CA SER A 127 -10.57 0.52 13.14
C SER A 127 -9.48 1.42 12.56
N MET A 128 -8.56 1.91 13.40
CA MET A 128 -7.41 2.71 12.96
C MET A 128 -6.50 1.93 12.01
N LYS A 129 -6.19 0.67 12.31
CA LYS A 129 -5.44 -0.24 11.43
C LYS A 129 -6.14 -0.41 10.08
N PHE A 130 -7.45 -0.65 10.07
CA PHE A 130 -8.21 -0.72 8.81
C PHE A 130 -8.11 0.57 7.97
N PHE A 131 -8.21 1.74 8.60
CA PHE A 131 -8.02 3.02 7.90
C PHE A 131 -6.58 3.20 7.40
N SER A 132 -5.59 2.69 8.15
CA SER A 132 -4.18 2.70 7.75
C SER A 132 -3.95 1.85 6.49
N LEU A 133 -4.54 0.65 6.43
CA LEU A 133 -4.48 -0.23 5.25
C LEU A 133 -5.13 0.38 4.01
N ILE A 134 -6.23 1.14 4.17
CA ILE A 134 -6.77 1.95 3.08
C ILE A 134 -5.71 2.95 2.62
N GLY A 135 -5.09 3.67 3.56
CA GLY A 135 -4.03 4.64 3.28
C GLY A 135 -2.86 4.06 2.50
N GLU A 136 -2.43 2.85 2.82
CA GLU A 136 -1.39 2.11 2.11
C GLU A 136 -1.70 1.87 0.63
N GLU A 137 -2.94 1.52 0.30
CA GLU A 137 -3.38 1.38 -1.09
C GLU A 137 -3.43 2.74 -1.80
N VAL A 138 -3.85 3.80 -1.09
CA VAL A 138 -3.97 5.15 -1.64
C VAL A 138 -2.60 5.76 -1.95
N ILE A 139 -1.65 5.68 -1.02
CA ILE A 139 -0.29 6.20 -1.24
C ILE A 139 0.42 5.41 -2.34
N THR A 140 0.23 4.09 -2.39
CA THR A 140 0.84 3.25 -3.42
C THR A 140 0.24 3.54 -4.80
N ALA A 141 -1.07 3.78 -4.88
CA ALA A 141 -1.71 4.25 -6.11
C ALA A 141 -1.14 5.61 -6.55
N ALA A 142 -0.90 6.55 -5.63
CA ALA A 142 -0.28 7.84 -5.94
C ALA A 142 1.14 7.65 -6.54
N ILE A 143 1.96 6.82 -5.90
CA ILE A 143 3.31 6.47 -6.38
C ILE A 143 3.23 5.82 -7.77
N ALA A 144 2.34 4.84 -7.95
CA ALA A 144 2.16 4.15 -9.23
C ALA A 144 1.75 5.13 -10.34
N VAL A 145 0.86 6.08 -10.08
CA VAL A 145 0.45 7.12 -11.04
C VAL A 145 1.64 8.02 -11.42
N ILE A 146 2.45 8.44 -10.46
CA ILE A 146 3.68 9.22 -10.72
C ILE A 146 4.63 8.43 -11.63
N VAL A 147 4.92 7.18 -11.27
CA VAL A 147 5.85 6.33 -12.04
C VAL A 147 5.30 6.07 -13.44
N PHE A 148 4.00 5.75 -13.55
CA PHE A 148 3.34 5.51 -14.83
C PHE A 148 3.43 6.73 -15.76
N TYR A 149 3.27 7.94 -15.21
CA TYR A 149 3.42 9.18 -15.99
C TYR A 149 4.81 9.29 -16.63
N PHE A 150 5.88 8.94 -15.91
CA PHE A 150 7.23 8.99 -16.46
C PHE A 150 7.52 7.81 -17.40
N ALA A 151 7.08 6.61 -17.06
CA ALA A 151 7.28 5.41 -17.87
C ALA A 151 6.56 5.52 -19.24
N SER A 152 5.34 6.07 -19.26
CA SER A 152 4.54 6.23 -20.48
C SER A 152 5.11 7.20 -21.52
N LYS A 153 6.14 7.98 -21.15
CA LYS A 153 6.89 8.81 -22.12
C LYS A 153 7.85 8.01 -22.98
N LYS A 154 8.22 6.80 -22.53
CA LYS A 154 9.23 5.95 -23.19
C LYS A 154 8.69 4.58 -23.59
N PHE A 155 7.67 4.08 -22.90
CA PHE A 155 7.15 2.74 -23.06
C PHE A 155 5.65 2.75 -23.37
N ASP A 156 5.14 1.66 -23.93
CA ASP A 156 3.71 1.47 -24.12
C ASP A 156 2.97 1.40 -22.77
N SER A 157 1.63 1.46 -22.82
CA SER A 157 0.77 1.47 -21.63
C SER A 157 0.89 0.20 -20.76
N ALA A 158 1.06 -0.96 -21.37
CA ALA A 158 1.17 -2.22 -20.64
C ALA A 158 2.52 -2.32 -19.91
N THR A 159 3.60 -1.99 -20.60
CA THR A 159 4.96 -1.95 -20.04
C THR A 159 5.06 -0.88 -18.95
N SER A 160 4.50 0.32 -19.19
CA SER A 160 4.45 1.40 -18.20
C SER A 160 3.70 1.01 -16.93
N TRP A 161 2.62 0.23 -17.07
CA TRP A 161 1.90 -0.31 -15.91
C TRP A 161 2.77 -1.27 -15.10
N VAL A 162 3.44 -2.21 -15.76
CA VAL A 162 4.31 -3.19 -15.07
C VAL A 162 5.41 -2.47 -14.32
N ILE A 163 6.09 -1.51 -14.97
CA ILE A 163 7.12 -0.67 -14.32
C ILE A 163 6.53 0.08 -13.13
N SER A 164 5.35 0.69 -13.29
CA SER A 164 4.70 1.43 -12.21
C SER A 164 4.36 0.57 -11.01
N ALA A 165 3.84 -0.65 -11.24
CA ALA A 165 3.47 -1.58 -10.19
C ALA A 165 4.70 -2.08 -9.42
N ILE A 166 5.78 -2.42 -10.13
CA ILE A 166 7.03 -2.91 -9.51
C ILE A 166 7.68 -1.79 -8.69
N ILE A 167 7.84 -0.58 -9.26
CA ILE A 167 8.50 0.51 -8.55
C ILE A 167 7.66 0.98 -7.36
N SER A 168 6.33 1.07 -7.50
CA SER A 168 5.46 1.43 -6.38
C SER A 168 5.50 0.38 -5.27
N ALA A 169 5.56 -0.90 -5.62
CA ALA A 169 5.73 -2.00 -4.68
C ALA A 169 7.06 -1.94 -3.91
N ILE A 170 8.17 -1.66 -4.61
CA ILE A 170 9.48 -1.48 -3.97
C ILE A 170 9.46 -0.30 -3.01
N ILE A 171 8.95 0.86 -3.43
CA ILE A 171 8.86 2.05 -2.57
C ILE A 171 7.98 1.77 -1.35
N PHE A 172 6.82 1.15 -1.54
CA PHE A 172 5.94 0.73 -0.45
C PHE A 172 6.67 -0.18 0.55
N GLY A 173 7.39 -1.18 0.06
CA GLY A 173 8.20 -2.05 0.92
C GLY A 173 9.23 -1.29 1.74
N LEU A 174 9.94 -0.35 1.10
CA LEU A 174 10.94 0.49 1.77
C LEU A 174 10.36 1.47 2.79
N MET A 175 9.07 1.82 2.70
CA MET A 175 8.39 2.61 3.75
C MET A 175 8.32 1.85 5.08
N HIS A 176 8.51 0.54 5.08
CA HIS A 176 8.51 -0.30 6.28
C HIS A 176 9.92 -0.54 6.82
N TYR A 177 10.92 0.20 6.34
CA TYR A 177 12.32 0.00 6.71
C TYR A 177 12.55 0.04 8.22
N THR A 178 11.93 0.98 8.93
CA THR A 178 12.04 1.08 10.40
C THR A 178 11.26 -0.02 11.11
N THR A 179 10.10 -0.42 10.60
CA THR A 179 9.28 -1.52 11.14
C THR A 179 9.97 -2.88 11.11
N TYR A 180 10.83 -3.12 10.11
CA TYR A 180 11.53 -4.39 9.95
C TYR A 180 13.03 -4.28 10.23
N ASP A 181 13.42 -3.45 11.20
CA ASP A 181 14.81 -3.31 11.68
C ASP A 181 15.87 -3.06 10.58
N GLY A 182 15.47 -2.39 9.51
CA GLY A 182 16.32 -2.11 8.36
C GLY A 182 16.56 -3.31 7.43
N ASN A 183 15.79 -4.40 7.56
CA ASN A 183 15.89 -5.57 6.69
C ASN A 183 15.39 -5.26 5.27
N ILE A 184 16.31 -4.85 4.41
CA ILE A 184 16.01 -4.49 3.01
C ILE A 184 15.45 -5.68 2.23
N PHE A 185 15.89 -6.91 2.50
CA PHE A 185 15.36 -8.09 1.81
C PHE A 185 13.88 -8.29 2.12
N GLN A 186 13.52 -8.27 3.40
CA GLN A 186 12.13 -8.37 3.84
C GLN A 186 11.29 -7.22 3.29
N CYS A 187 11.77 -5.98 3.42
CA CYS A 187 11.10 -4.80 2.90
C CYS A 187 10.83 -4.91 1.39
N VAL A 188 11.83 -5.23 0.58
CA VAL A 188 11.69 -5.25 -0.87
C VAL A 188 10.89 -6.46 -1.34
N PHE A 189 11.25 -7.67 -0.90
CA PHE A 189 10.74 -8.90 -1.48
C PHE A 189 9.52 -9.46 -0.77
N VAL A 190 9.55 -9.52 0.56
CA VAL A 190 8.42 -10.07 1.33
C VAL A 190 7.27 -9.07 1.37
N ILE A 191 7.55 -7.81 1.69
CA ILE A 191 6.53 -6.77 1.84
C ILE A 191 6.21 -6.10 0.51
N GLY A 192 7.24 -5.58 -0.18
CA GLY A 192 7.08 -4.88 -1.45
C GLY A 192 6.55 -5.78 -2.57
N ILE A 193 7.32 -6.78 -2.98
CA ILE A 193 6.88 -7.70 -4.05
C ILE A 193 5.64 -8.51 -3.62
N GLY A 194 5.53 -8.87 -2.33
CA GLY A 194 4.36 -9.55 -1.76
C GLY A 194 3.03 -8.84 -2.00
N ARG A 195 3.01 -7.50 -2.13
CA ARG A 195 1.78 -6.73 -2.40
C ARG A 195 1.38 -6.59 -3.86
N LEU A 196 2.21 -7.02 -4.83
CA LEU A 196 1.88 -6.94 -6.25
C LEU A 196 0.52 -7.59 -6.62
N PRO A 197 0.11 -8.71 -6.00
CA PRO A 197 -1.22 -9.27 -6.19
C PRO A 197 -2.35 -8.29 -5.86
N PHE A 198 -2.22 -7.43 -4.84
CA PHE A 198 -3.25 -6.45 -4.49
C PHE A 198 -3.32 -5.32 -5.53
N THR A 199 -2.17 -4.88 -6.03
CA THR A 199 -2.10 -3.94 -7.17
C THR A 199 -2.73 -4.55 -8.44
N TYR A 200 -2.57 -5.86 -8.63
CA TYR A 200 -3.25 -6.59 -9.71
C TYR A 200 -4.77 -6.66 -9.51
N ALA A 201 -5.24 -6.88 -8.28
CA ALA A 201 -6.66 -6.84 -7.93
C ALA A 201 -7.27 -5.50 -8.31
N TRP A 202 -6.64 -4.38 -7.92
CA TRP A 202 -7.06 -3.03 -8.31
C TRP A 202 -7.29 -2.90 -9.83
N ARG A 203 -6.32 -3.35 -10.64
CA ARG A 203 -6.45 -3.28 -12.11
C ARG A 203 -7.59 -4.15 -12.64
N LYS A 204 -7.79 -5.35 -12.08
CA LYS A 204 -8.80 -6.31 -12.56
C LYS A 204 -10.22 -5.98 -12.13
N THR A 205 -10.41 -5.38 -10.96
CA THR A 205 -11.71 -4.89 -10.49
C THR A 205 -12.06 -3.53 -11.09
N GLY A 206 -11.06 -2.81 -11.62
CA GLY A 206 -11.22 -1.47 -12.16
C GLY A 206 -11.46 -0.40 -11.09
N SER A 207 -11.13 -0.70 -9.84
CA SER A 207 -11.37 0.13 -8.66
C SER A 207 -10.35 -0.20 -7.56
N LEU A 208 -9.85 0.81 -6.86
CA LEU A 208 -8.89 0.66 -5.77
C LEU A 208 -9.47 -0.18 -4.63
N TRP A 209 -10.80 -0.22 -4.48
CA TRP A 209 -11.48 -1.15 -3.56
C TRP A 209 -11.10 -2.61 -3.78
N GLY A 210 -10.74 -3.02 -5.01
CA GLY A 210 -10.27 -4.38 -5.25
C GLY A 210 -8.94 -4.70 -4.57
N GLY A 211 -8.01 -3.74 -4.58
CA GLY A 211 -6.74 -3.85 -3.85
C GLY A 211 -6.97 -3.78 -2.35
N ILE A 212 -7.74 -2.79 -1.89
CA ILE A 212 -8.08 -2.58 -0.47
C ILE A 212 -8.70 -3.84 0.14
N TRP A 213 -9.73 -4.41 -0.47
CA TRP A 213 -10.37 -5.61 0.08
C TRP A 213 -9.43 -6.83 0.05
N ALA A 214 -8.63 -6.99 -1.01
CA ALA A 214 -7.66 -8.08 -1.06
C ALA A 214 -6.62 -7.96 0.06
N HIS A 215 -6.11 -6.74 0.27
CA HIS A 215 -5.10 -6.44 1.28
C HIS A 215 -5.65 -6.63 2.69
N VAL A 216 -6.78 -6.00 3.02
CA VAL A 216 -7.41 -6.11 4.34
C VAL A 216 -7.75 -7.56 4.66
N ILE A 217 -8.35 -8.30 3.73
CA ILE A 217 -8.70 -9.71 3.99
C ILE A 217 -7.44 -10.53 4.20
N TYR A 218 -6.39 -10.31 3.41
CA TYR A 218 -5.11 -11.02 3.54
C TYR A 218 -4.45 -10.79 4.91
N ASP A 219 -4.38 -9.55 5.37
CA ASP A 219 -3.77 -9.20 6.66
C ASP A 219 -4.60 -9.72 7.83
N VAL A 220 -5.93 -9.57 7.77
CA VAL A 220 -6.84 -10.12 8.78
C VAL A 220 -6.75 -11.65 8.81
N SER A 221 -6.66 -12.32 7.67
CA SER A 221 -6.51 -13.78 7.65
C SER A 221 -5.15 -14.23 8.17
N LEU A 222 -4.07 -13.47 7.95
CA LEU A 222 -2.78 -13.73 8.61
C LEU A 222 -2.90 -13.59 10.12
N LEU A 223 -3.50 -12.51 10.61
CA LEU A 223 -3.70 -12.27 12.04
C LEU A 223 -4.49 -13.43 12.68
N VAL A 224 -5.59 -13.85 12.05
CA VAL A 224 -6.40 -14.99 12.52
C VAL A 224 -5.60 -16.29 12.52
N LEU A 225 -4.79 -16.56 11.49
CA LEU A 225 -3.95 -17.76 11.44
C LEU A 225 -2.90 -17.76 12.56
N THR A 226 -2.24 -16.63 12.80
CA THR A 226 -1.28 -16.46 13.91
C THR A 226 -1.93 -16.77 15.26
N TYR A 227 -3.19 -16.35 15.49
CA TYR A 227 -3.91 -16.66 16.73
C TYR A 227 -4.39 -18.10 16.86
N LEU A 228 -4.52 -18.83 15.75
CA LEU A 228 -4.98 -20.22 15.76
C LEU A 228 -3.83 -21.24 15.93
N GLY A 229 -2.58 -20.83 15.73
CA GLY A 229 -1.38 -21.68 15.84
C GLY A 229 -0.95 -22.29 14.52
#